data_AF-A0A816J586-F1
#
_entry.id   AF-A0A816J586-F1
#
_cell.length_a   1.000
_cell.length_b   1.000
_cell.length_c   1.000
_cell.angle_alpha   90.00
_cell.angle_beta   90.00
_cell.angle_gamma   90.00
#
_symmetry.space_group_name_H-M   'P 1'
#
loop_
_entity.id
_entity.type
_entity.pdbx_description
1 polymer ?
#
loop_
_entity_poly.entity_id
_entity_poly.type
_entity_poly.pdbx_seq_one_letter_code
_entity_poly.pdbx_strand_id
1 'polypeptide(L)'
;MEHRKSYVLVALFAFLLLTDIVIAASDGGKGNGNNGQGGQVDKGNGGYDGKGKGNGNGNGNGNGPKDKEKKDKDKKDKERKEKEKKDKEEKAKKDKERKEKEKKEKERKEKEKRDKEQSEAAARYRMLPPYPTGQEQAMCQGRGACYYKTLVCPGECPKRKPTKNRNTKGCFIDCTSKCEATCKWRKTNCNGYGSLCYDPRFVGGDGRMFYFHGSKGGNFAIVSDNNLHINAHFIGTRPVGRTRDFTWVQALNVMFESHKLVITANKVTQWDENTDAFTIRYNDQLITLPEDEQSEWRANSGQREIVIERTDERNSVRVLVSGLVQMDIKVRPIGKEEDRVHNYQLPQDDAFAHLETQFKFLDLSELVEGVLGKTYRPDYVSTAKTGVPMPVMGGEDKYQTPSLFSPTCRLCRFKPQEQPLSADI
;
A
#
# COMPACT_ATOMS: atom_id res chain seq x y z
N MET A 1 -3.06 -53.56 55.09
CA MET A 1 -2.34 -53.66 53.79
C MET A 1 -2.85 -52.55 52.91
N GLU A 2 -1.97 -51.59 52.62
CA GLU A 2 -2.25 -50.31 51.98
C GLU A 2 -2.68 -50.45 50.51
N HIS A 3 -3.71 -49.70 50.12
CA HIS A 3 -4.08 -49.50 48.72
C HIS A 3 -3.18 -48.42 48.08
N ARG A 4 -2.22 -48.84 47.25
CA ARG A 4 -1.44 -47.93 46.39
C ARG A 4 -2.18 -47.71 45.07
N LYS A 5 -2.44 -46.43 44.78
CA LYS A 5 -2.99 -45.92 43.52
C LYS A 5 -1.86 -45.76 42.49
N SER A 6 -2.05 -46.34 41.31
CA SER A 6 -1.25 -46.09 40.10
C SER A 6 -1.53 -44.69 39.53
N TYR A 7 -0.47 -43.93 39.25
CA TYR A 7 -0.50 -42.88 38.23
C TYR A 7 0.75 -42.99 37.37
N VAL A 8 0.52 -43.22 36.09
CA VAL A 8 1.51 -43.33 35.01
C VAL A 8 1.99 -41.92 34.65
N LEU A 9 3.31 -41.73 34.68
CA LEU A 9 4.03 -40.56 34.19
C LEU A 9 3.82 -40.41 32.66
N VAL A 10 3.32 -39.25 32.24
CA VAL A 10 3.25 -38.85 30.82
C VAL A 10 4.43 -37.94 30.49
N ALA A 11 5.08 -38.31 29.39
CA ALA A 11 6.30 -37.81 28.75
C ALA A 11 6.57 -36.29 28.76
N LEU A 12 7.82 -35.96 29.09
CA LEU A 12 8.53 -34.73 28.70
C LEU A 12 8.82 -34.75 27.18
N PHE A 13 8.23 -33.82 26.43
CA PHE A 13 8.70 -33.47 25.09
C PHE A 13 9.41 -32.10 25.16
N ALA A 14 10.74 -32.15 25.09
CA ALA A 14 11.58 -30.98 24.89
C ALA A 14 11.47 -30.53 23.42
N PHE A 15 10.89 -29.35 23.19
CA PHE A 15 10.96 -28.67 21.89
C PHE A 15 12.28 -27.90 21.81
N LEU A 16 13.20 -28.41 20.99
CA LEU A 16 14.36 -27.69 20.47
C LEU A 16 13.87 -26.58 19.52
N LEU A 17 13.87 -25.33 19.98
CA LEU A 17 13.83 -24.17 19.09
C LEU A 17 15.27 -23.77 18.75
N LEU A 18 15.63 -24.00 17.49
CA LEU A 18 16.87 -23.54 16.86
C LEU A 18 16.88 -22.01 16.83
N THR A 19 17.81 -21.40 17.56
CA THR A 19 18.20 -19.99 17.41
C THR A 19 19.42 -19.92 16.49
N ASP A 20 19.20 -19.49 15.25
CA ASP A 20 20.30 -19.11 14.36
C ASP A 20 20.84 -17.74 14.79
N ILE A 21 21.90 -17.79 15.59
CA ILE A 21 22.78 -16.64 15.87
C ILE A 21 23.76 -16.55 14.70
N VAL A 22 23.57 -15.59 13.80
CA VAL A 22 24.61 -15.18 12.84
C VAL A 22 25.30 -13.93 13.38
N ILE A 23 26.50 -14.14 13.90
CA ILE A 23 27.48 -13.09 14.20
C ILE A 23 28.10 -12.67 12.86
N ALA A 24 27.83 -11.45 12.41
CA ALA A 24 28.61 -10.82 11.34
C ALA A 24 29.64 -9.87 11.97
N ALA A 25 30.90 -10.32 11.97
CA ALA A 25 32.05 -9.50 12.30
C ALA A 25 32.21 -8.36 11.28
N SER A 26 32.43 -7.17 11.82
CA SER A 26 32.88 -5.98 11.09
C SER A 26 34.33 -6.18 10.69
N ASP A 27 34.64 -6.16 9.39
CA ASP A 27 36.00 -5.97 8.92
C ASP A 27 36.08 -4.84 7.89
N GLY A 28 37.05 -3.96 8.12
CA GLY A 28 37.18 -2.65 7.50
C GLY A 28 37.74 -2.71 6.08
N GLY A 29 37.10 -1.98 5.16
CA GLY A 29 37.61 -1.71 3.82
C GLY A 29 38.11 -0.27 3.70
N LYS A 30 39.44 -0.08 3.73
CA LYS A 30 40.15 1.13 3.32
C LYS A 30 39.95 1.39 1.82
N GLY A 31 39.87 2.66 1.46
CA GLY A 31 39.76 3.13 0.08
C GLY A 31 41.08 3.22 -0.68
N ASN A 32 40.93 3.27 -2.00
CA ASN A 32 41.70 4.01 -3.03
C ASN A 32 40.98 3.69 -4.36
N GLY A 33 40.56 4.61 -5.22
CA GLY A 33 41.25 5.80 -5.69
C GLY A 33 41.79 5.48 -7.09
N ASN A 34 41.07 5.86 -8.16
CA ASN A 34 41.71 6.35 -9.38
C ASN A 34 40.76 7.00 -10.40
N ASN A 35 41.35 8.02 -11.02
CA ASN A 35 40.80 9.04 -11.89
C ASN A 35 40.49 8.57 -13.31
N GLY A 36 39.60 9.31 -13.98
CA GLY A 36 39.41 9.30 -15.42
C GLY A 36 38.54 10.47 -15.87
N GLN A 37 39.16 11.63 -16.07
CA GLN A 37 38.67 12.73 -16.93
C GLN A 37 38.35 12.18 -18.33
N GLY A 38 37.48 12.73 -19.17
CA GLY A 38 36.78 14.00 -19.26
C GLY A 38 36.15 14.05 -20.66
N GLY A 39 35.31 15.05 -20.94
CA GLY A 39 34.82 15.28 -22.31
C GLY A 39 33.46 15.93 -22.40
N GLN A 40 33.42 17.21 -22.01
CA GLN A 40 32.28 18.11 -22.12
C GLN A 40 32.06 18.50 -23.58
N VAL A 41 30.80 18.48 -24.02
CA VAL A 41 30.36 18.92 -25.35
C VAL A 41 29.77 20.31 -25.18
N ASP A 42 30.33 21.31 -25.84
CA ASP A 42 29.59 22.53 -26.13
C ASP A 42 29.97 23.18 -27.46
N LYS A 43 28.94 23.74 -28.09
CA LYS A 43 28.92 24.31 -29.44
C LYS A 43 29.57 25.70 -29.45
N GLY A 44 30.25 26.03 -30.54
CA GLY A 44 30.66 27.39 -30.88
C GLY A 44 30.89 27.52 -32.38
N ASN A 45 30.25 28.51 -32.99
CA ASN A 45 30.10 28.75 -34.42
C ASN A 45 31.02 29.91 -34.87
N GLY A 46 31.33 29.97 -36.18
CA GLY A 46 32.06 31.06 -36.85
C GLY A 46 33.40 30.58 -37.42
N GLY A 47 33.82 30.82 -38.66
CA GLY A 47 33.36 31.73 -39.70
C GLY A 47 34.60 32.40 -40.33
N TYR A 48 34.68 32.39 -41.66
CA TYR A 48 35.56 33.15 -42.57
C TYR A 48 36.95 32.61 -43.01
N ASP A 49 36.97 32.27 -44.31
CA ASP A 49 37.85 32.69 -45.41
C ASP A 49 39.39 32.59 -45.36
N GLY A 50 39.94 31.98 -46.42
CA GLY A 50 41.35 32.13 -46.80
C GLY A 50 41.76 31.31 -48.03
N LYS A 51 41.78 31.94 -49.20
CA LYS A 51 42.32 31.41 -50.48
C LYS A 51 43.86 31.29 -50.45
N GLY A 52 44.40 30.31 -51.20
CA GLY A 52 45.79 30.35 -51.73
C GLY A 52 46.37 28.96 -52.02
N LYS A 53 46.12 28.38 -53.20
CA LYS A 53 47.05 28.21 -54.34
C LYS A 53 48.38 27.51 -54.05
N GLY A 54 48.55 26.32 -54.65
CA GLY A 54 49.83 25.68 -54.92
C GLY A 54 49.69 24.69 -56.08
N ASN A 55 50.36 24.97 -57.21
CA ASN A 55 50.38 24.18 -58.44
C ASN A 55 51.22 22.89 -58.28
N GLY A 56 50.82 21.82 -58.97
CA GLY A 56 51.63 20.64 -59.21
C GLY A 56 51.10 19.87 -60.42
N ASN A 57 51.82 19.97 -61.54
CA ASN A 57 51.50 19.39 -62.85
C ASN A 57 51.97 17.92 -62.91
N GLY A 58 51.20 17.01 -63.51
CA GLY A 58 51.60 15.60 -63.63
C GLY A 58 50.62 14.74 -64.42
N ASN A 59 50.99 14.51 -65.68
CA ASN A 59 50.28 13.90 -66.81
C ASN A 59 49.88 12.42 -66.61
N GLY A 60 48.82 11.94 -67.30
CA GLY A 60 48.72 10.52 -67.69
C GLY A 60 47.36 9.82 -67.67
N ASN A 61 46.66 9.87 -68.81
CA ASN A 61 45.71 8.87 -69.36
C ASN A 61 44.46 8.42 -68.57
N GLY A 62 43.31 8.93 -69.04
CA GLY A 62 42.40 8.09 -69.83
C GLY A 62 41.51 7.09 -69.08
N ASN A 63 40.45 7.59 -68.45
CA ASN A 63 39.14 6.91 -68.42
C ASN A 63 38.06 8.00 -68.39
N GLY A 64 37.16 7.97 -69.38
CA GLY A 64 36.27 9.08 -69.71
C GLY A 64 35.26 9.46 -68.61
N PRO A 65 34.73 10.70 -68.63
CA PRO A 65 33.83 11.24 -67.59
C PRO A 65 32.52 10.46 -67.41
N LYS A 66 32.10 9.69 -68.42
CA LYS A 66 30.78 9.04 -68.46
C LYS A 66 30.63 7.83 -67.53
N ASP A 67 31.72 7.14 -67.16
CA ASP A 67 31.64 5.95 -66.29
C ASP A 67 31.67 6.29 -64.78
N LYS A 68 32.28 7.43 -64.40
CA LYS A 68 32.24 7.94 -63.02
C LYS A 68 30.88 8.54 -62.68
N GLU A 69 30.29 9.34 -63.57
CA GLU A 69 28.94 9.89 -63.38
C GLU A 69 27.87 8.80 -63.28
N LYS A 70 28.00 7.71 -64.06
CA LYS A 70 27.07 6.58 -63.99
C LYS A 70 27.20 5.80 -62.67
N LYS A 71 28.44 5.52 -62.22
CA LYS A 71 28.71 4.88 -60.92
C LYS A 71 28.25 5.73 -59.72
N ASP A 72 28.45 7.04 -59.76
CA ASP A 72 28.03 7.94 -58.69
C ASP A 72 26.51 8.09 -58.63
N LYS A 73 25.83 8.08 -59.77
CA LYS A 73 24.36 8.08 -59.84
C LYS A 73 23.77 6.76 -59.35
N ASP A 74 24.33 5.62 -59.75
CA ASP A 74 23.91 4.29 -59.28
C ASP A 74 24.11 4.11 -57.77
N LYS A 75 25.21 4.66 -57.22
CA LYS A 75 25.47 4.66 -55.77
C LYS A 75 24.46 5.53 -55.02
N LYS A 76 24.15 6.72 -55.52
CA LYS A 76 23.18 7.65 -54.93
C LYS A 76 21.75 7.11 -54.97
N ASP A 77 21.38 6.42 -56.04
CA ASP A 77 20.08 5.74 -56.16
C ASP A 77 19.98 4.52 -55.24
N LYS A 78 21.09 3.80 -55.02
CA LYS A 78 21.16 2.68 -54.06
C LYS A 78 21.05 3.18 -52.61
N GLU A 79 21.74 4.26 -52.25
CA GLU A 79 21.64 4.92 -50.94
C GLU A 79 20.23 5.46 -50.68
N ARG A 80 19.58 6.05 -51.70
CA ARG A 80 18.20 6.53 -51.60
C ARG A 80 17.20 5.39 -51.37
N LYS A 81 17.34 4.28 -52.10
CA LYS A 81 16.51 3.07 -51.91
C LYS A 81 16.72 2.43 -50.54
N GLU A 82 17.96 2.43 -50.02
CA GLU A 82 18.26 1.91 -48.69
C GLU A 82 17.67 2.80 -47.59
N LYS A 83 17.73 4.12 -47.75
CA LYS A 83 17.10 5.09 -46.84
C LYS A 83 15.57 4.94 -46.83
N GLU A 84 14.93 4.85 -48.01
CA GLU A 84 13.48 4.60 -48.08
C GLU A 84 13.07 3.26 -47.45
N LYS A 85 13.92 2.23 -47.54
CA LYS A 85 13.69 0.95 -46.88
C LYS A 85 13.78 1.08 -45.36
N LYS A 86 14.81 1.77 -44.83
CA LYS A 86 14.97 2.06 -43.39
C LYS A 86 13.82 2.90 -42.84
N ASP A 87 13.40 3.94 -43.56
CA ASP A 87 12.28 4.81 -43.15
C ASP A 87 10.96 4.02 -43.09
N LYS A 88 10.71 3.12 -44.05
CA LYS A 88 9.55 2.21 -44.03
C LYS A 88 9.60 1.23 -42.85
N GLU A 89 10.78 0.71 -42.54
CA GLU A 89 10.98 -0.25 -41.45
C GLU A 89 10.83 0.43 -40.08
N GLU A 90 11.35 1.65 -39.90
CA GLU A 90 11.15 2.46 -38.70
C GLU A 90 9.68 2.86 -38.51
N LYS A 91 9.00 3.24 -39.59
CA LYS A 91 7.56 3.54 -39.55
C LYS A 91 6.73 2.31 -39.15
N ALA A 92 7.03 1.15 -39.72
CA ALA A 92 6.37 -0.11 -39.35
C ALA A 92 6.62 -0.49 -37.88
N LYS A 93 7.83 -0.24 -37.36
CA LYS A 93 8.17 -0.47 -35.95
C LYS A 93 7.39 0.47 -35.02
N LYS A 94 7.30 1.76 -35.34
CA LYS A 94 6.51 2.75 -34.57
C LYS A 94 5.01 2.41 -34.59
N ASP A 95 4.47 2.01 -35.74
CA ASP A 95 3.07 1.62 -35.85
C ASP A 95 2.76 0.35 -35.03
N LYS A 96 3.68 -0.63 -34.99
CA LYS A 96 3.55 -1.82 -34.17
C LYS A 96 3.58 -1.49 -32.67
N GLU A 97 4.50 -0.64 -32.24
CA GLU A 97 4.61 -0.21 -30.84
C GLU A 97 3.37 0.58 -30.40
N ARG A 98 2.84 1.45 -31.26
CA ARG A 98 1.59 2.19 -31.00
C ARG A 98 0.40 1.24 -30.83
N LYS A 99 0.23 0.28 -31.75
CA LYS A 99 -0.86 -0.72 -31.66
C LYS A 99 -0.74 -1.58 -30.40
N GLU A 100 0.47 -1.92 -29.98
CA GLU A 100 0.69 -2.67 -28.73
C GLU A 100 0.33 -1.84 -27.49
N LYS A 101 0.68 -0.54 -27.47
CA LYS A 101 0.27 0.39 -26.40
C LYS A 101 -1.25 0.54 -26.34
N GLU A 102 -1.92 0.75 -27.47
CA GLU A 102 -3.38 0.86 -27.54
C GLU A 102 -4.08 -0.44 -27.08
N LYS A 103 -3.56 -1.61 -27.46
CA LYS A 103 -4.07 -2.90 -27.00
C LYS A 103 -3.91 -3.08 -25.50
N LYS A 104 -2.72 -2.82 -24.95
CA LYS A 104 -2.44 -2.88 -23.51
C LYS A 104 -3.32 -1.92 -22.72
N GLU A 105 -3.52 -0.70 -23.23
CA GLU A 105 -4.41 0.28 -22.61
C GLU A 105 -5.87 -0.20 -22.60
N LYS A 106 -6.34 -0.80 -23.69
CA LYS A 106 -7.70 -1.35 -23.76
C LYS A 106 -7.90 -2.52 -22.80
N GLU A 107 -6.98 -3.48 -22.76
CA GLU A 107 -7.01 -4.61 -21.82
C GLU A 107 -6.96 -4.13 -20.37
N ARG A 108 -6.17 -3.08 -20.08
CA ARG A 108 -6.07 -2.46 -18.76
C ARG A 108 -7.37 -1.76 -18.34
N LYS A 109 -7.95 -0.91 -19.20
CA LYS A 109 -9.25 -0.25 -18.94
C LYS A 109 -10.37 -1.26 -18.69
N GLU A 110 -10.35 -2.38 -19.40
CA GLU A 110 -11.31 -3.46 -19.20
C GLU A 110 -11.08 -4.19 -17.87
N LYS A 111 -9.82 -4.39 -17.46
CA LYS A 111 -9.47 -4.92 -16.14
C LYS A 111 -9.88 -3.94 -15.02
N GLU A 112 -9.55 -2.66 -15.12
CA GLU A 112 -9.96 -1.63 -14.14
C GLU A 112 -11.48 -1.59 -13.98
N LYS A 113 -12.23 -1.63 -15.09
CA LYS A 113 -13.69 -1.69 -15.06
C LYS A 113 -14.19 -2.94 -14.33
N ARG A 114 -13.60 -4.11 -14.60
CA ARG A 114 -13.93 -5.37 -13.91
C ARG A 114 -13.60 -5.32 -12.42
N ASP A 115 -12.43 -4.82 -12.05
CA ASP A 115 -11.96 -4.74 -10.67
C ASP A 115 -12.84 -3.76 -9.87
N LYS A 116 -13.24 -2.64 -10.47
CA LYS A 116 -14.21 -1.69 -9.91
C LYS A 116 -15.59 -2.31 -9.73
N GLU A 117 -16.12 -2.96 -10.77
CA GLU A 117 -17.41 -3.68 -10.70
C GLU A 117 -17.37 -4.80 -9.63
N GLN A 118 -16.25 -5.51 -9.48
CA GLN A 118 -16.06 -6.52 -8.44
C GLN A 118 -15.97 -5.91 -7.03
N SER A 119 -15.22 -4.83 -6.85
CA SER A 119 -15.10 -4.11 -5.58
C SER A 119 -16.47 -3.59 -5.11
N GLU A 120 -17.26 -3.02 -6.04
CA GLU A 120 -18.63 -2.57 -5.76
C GLU A 120 -19.60 -3.74 -5.50
N ALA A 121 -19.41 -4.90 -6.15
CA ALA A 121 -20.28 -6.07 -5.98
C ALA A 121 -20.07 -6.79 -4.64
N ALA A 122 -18.84 -6.83 -4.11
CA ALA A 122 -18.50 -7.52 -2.86
C ALA A 122 -19.34 -7.06 -1.65
N ALA A 123 -19.76 -5.79 -1.64
CA ALA A 123 -20.53 -5.18 -0.55
C ALA A 123 -22.01 -4.93 -0.89
N ARG A 124 -22.43 -5.12 -2.14
CA ARG A 124 -23.81 -4.89 -2.59
C ARG A 124 -24.62 -6.18 -2.54
N TYR A 125 -25.12 -6.51 -1.35
CA TYR A 125 -26.13 -7.53 -1.15
C TYR A 125 -27.24 -7.02 -0.25
N ARG A 126 -28.44 -7.56 -0.45
CA ARG A 126 -29.58 -7.32 0.44
C ARG A 126 -29.70 -8.50 1.39
N MET A 127 -29.67 -8.23 2.69
CA MET A 127 -29.98 -9.25 3.70
C MET A 127 -31.41 -9.77 3.48
N LEU A 128 -31.57 -11.08 3.53
CA LEU A 128 -32.86 -11.76 3.50
C LEU A 128 -33.21 -12.25 4.90
N PRO A 129 -34.47 -12.65 5.16
CA PRO A 129 -34.82 -13.38 6.38
C PRO A 129 -33.89 -14.58 6.56
N PRO A 130 -33.46 -14.90 7.80
CA PRO A 130 -32.58 -16.04 8.05
C PRO A 130 -33.16 -17.35 7.50
N TYR A 131 -32.27 -18.25 7.08
CA TYR A 131 -32.62 -19.62 6.73
C TYR A 131 -33.26 -20.32 7.95
N PRO A 132 -34.14 -21.33 7.79
CA PRO A 132 -34.85 -21.95 8.92
C PRO A 132 -33.97 -22.48 10.06
N THR A 133 -32.72 -22.81 9.77
CA THR A 133 -31.71 -23.24 10.76
C THR A 133 -31.03 -22.08 11.50
N GLY A 134 -31.43 -20.83 11.23
CA GLY A 134 -30.88 -19.62 11.83
C GLY A 134 -29.68 -19.00 11.10
N GLN A 135 -29.22 -19.61 10.00
CA GLN A 135 -28.13 -19.05 9.17
C GLN A 135 -28.60 -17.79 8.45
N GLU A 136 -27.85 -16.70 8.59
CA GLU A 136 -28.06 -15.49 7.80
C GLU A 136 -27.86 -15.79 6.31
N GLN A 137 -28.61 -15.08 5.48
CA GLN A 137 -28.50 -15.18 4.03
C GLN A 137 -28.70 -13.82 3.39
N ALA A 138 -28.05 -13.62 2.24
CA ALA A 138 -28.17 -12.39 1.49
C ALA A 138 -28.27 -12.65 -0.01
N MET A 139 -29.02 -11.81 -0.69
CA MET A 139 -29.13 -11.80 -2.15
C MET A 139 -28.16 -10.79 -2.74
N CYS A 140 -27.25 -11.24 -3.58
CA CYS A 140 -26.29 -10.37 -4.25
C CYS A 140 -27.00 -9.43 -5.25
N GLN A 141 -26.69 -8.13 -5.15
CA GLN A 141 -27.27 -7.06 -5.98
C GLN A 141 -26.24 -6.40 -6.90
N GLY A 142 -24.95 -6.68 -6.73
CA GLY A 142 -23.92 -6.25 -7.67
C GLY A 142 -24.11 -6.91 -9.04
N ARG A 143 -24.05 -6.12 -10.12
CA ARG A 143 -24.03 -6.66 -11.49
C ARG A 143 -22.76 -7.50 -11.66
N GLY A 144 -22.91 -8.77 -12.06
CA GLY A 144 -21.79 -9.71 -12.18
C GLY A 144 -22.26 -11.17 -12.16
N ALA A 145 -21.32 -12.11 -12.05
CA ALA A 145 -21.61 -13.56 -12.09
C ALA A 145 -22.50 -14.06 -10.94
N CYS A 146 -22.62 -13.29 -9.86
CA CYS A 146 -23.46 -13.63 -8.71
C CYS A 146 -24.74 -12.80 -8.63
N TYR A 147 -25.05 -12.00 -9.64
CA TYR A 147 -26.23 -11.13 -9.60
C TYR A 147 -27.51 -11.96 -9.34
N TYR A 148 -28.28 -11.56 -8.32
CA TYR A 148 -29.46 -12.26 -7.79
C TYR A 148 -29.24 -13.66 -7.20
N LYS A 149 -27.99 -14.12 -7.03
CA LYS A 149 -27.74 -15.34 -6.26
C LYS A 149 -27.94 -15.07 -4.77
N THR A 150 -28.64 -15.98 -4.10
CA THR A 150 -28.71 -16.01 -2.65
C THR A 150 -27.56 -16.83 -2.10
N LEU A 151 -26.77 -16.23 -1.21
CA LEU A 151 -25.69 -16.89 -0.48
C LEU A 151 -26.12 -17.07 0.97
N VAL A 152 -25.96 -18.29 1.48
CA VAL A 152 -26.31 -18.67 2.85
C VAL A 152 -25.03 -18.85 3.65
N CYS A 153 -24.96 -18.25 4.83
CA CYS A 153 -23.81 -18.39 5.72
C CYS A 153 -23.58 -19.84 6.13
N PRO A 154 -22.34 -20.34 6.25
CA PRO A 154 -22.07 -21.69 6.72
C PRO A 154 -22.62 -21.95 8.14
N GLY A 155 -22.94 -23.21 8.45
CA GLY A 155 -23.55 -23.57 9.73
C GLY A 155 -22.61 -23.34 10.92
N GLU A 156 -21.30 -23.44 10.70
CA GLU A 156 -20.27 -23.19 11.70
C GLU A 156 -20.03 -21.68 11.97
N CYS A 157 -20.59 -20.78 11.15
CA CYS A 157 -20.63 -19.34 11.41
C CYS A 157 -21.95 -18.73 10.88
N PRO A 158 -23.10 -19.00 11.52
CA PRO A 158 -24.40 -18.65 10.96
C PRO A 158 -24.66 -17.14 10.91
N LYS A 159 -23.86 -16.33 11.62
CA LYS A 159 -24.02 -14.87 11.71
C LYS A 159 -22.83 -14.15 11.08
N ARG A 160 -23.07 -13.08 10.33
CA ARG A 160 -22.02 -12.18 9.81
C ARG A 160 -21.31 -11.39 10.90
N LYS A 161 -22.05 -11.01 11.94
CA LYS A 161 -21.56 -10.27 13.11
C LYS A 161 -21.84 -11.11 14.37
N PRO A 162 -21.03 -12.14 14.66
CA PRO A 162 -21.20 -12.87 15.91
C PRO A 162 -20.89 -11.95 17.09
N THR A 163 -21.54 -12.20 18.21
CA THR A 163 -21.37 -11.45 19.46
C THR A 163 -19.94 -11.66 19.99
N LYS A 164 -19.53 -12.92 20.18
CA LYS A 164 -18.18 -13.29 20.64
C LYS A 164 -17.13 -13.36 19.52
N ASN A 165 -16.88 -12.25 18.83
CA ASN A 165 -15.91 -12.18 17.72
C ASN A 165 -14.48 -12.65 18.08
N ARG A 166 -14.12 -12.64 19.38
CA ARG A 166 -12.83 -13.18 19.86
C ARG A 166 -12.68 -14.67 19.54
N ASN A 167 -13.76 -15.43 19.70
CA ASN A 167 -13.74 -16.90 19.70
C ASN A 167 -14.64 -17.52 18.61
N THR A 168 -15.44 -16.70 17.93
CA THR A 168 -16.35 -17.15 16.88
C THR A 168 -16.06 -16.41 15.58
N LYS A 169 -15.89 -17.17 14.50
CA LYS A 169 -15.75 -16.59 13.15
C LYS A 169 -17.09 -16.01 12.71
N GLY A 170 -17.03 -14.90 11.97
CA GLY A 170 -18.20 -14.34 11.30
C GLY A 170 -18.33 -14.88 9.88
N CYS A 171 -19.57 -14.94 9.40
CA CYS A 171 -19.84 -15.16 7.98
C CYS A 171 -19.41 -13.97 7.13
N PHE A 172 -18.58 -14.24 6.14
CA PHE A 172 -18.21 -13.32 5.09
C PHE A 172 -18.91 -13.72 3.80
N ILE A 173 -19.84 -12.88 3.35
CA ILE A 173 -20.57 -13.06 2.09
C ILE A 173 -19.79 -12.34 0.99
N ASP A 174 -19.33 -13.09 -0.01
CA ASP A 174 -18.58 -12.61 -1.15
C ASP A 174 -19.42 -12.68 -2.42
N CYS A 175 -20.03 -11.54 -2.77
CA CYS A 175 -20.81 -11.38 -3.99
C CYS A 175 -19.95 -11.01 -5.23
N THR A 176 -18.61 -11.04 -5.12
CA THR A 176 -17.73 -11.00 -6.32
C THR A 176 -17.87 -12.28 -7.12
N SER A 177 -17.14 -12.45 -8.23
CA SER A 177 -17.23 -13.63 -9.10
C SER A 177 -17.12 -15.01 -8.42
N LYS A 178 -16.65 -15.09 -7.18
CA LYS A 178 -16.61 -16.34 -6.41
C LYS A 178 -17.98 -16.84 -5.96
N CYS A 179 -18.93 -15.95 -5.69
CA CYS A 179 -20.26 -16.27 -5.16
C CYS A 179 -20.21 -17.18 -3.90
N GLU A 180 -19.40 -16.86 -2.90
CA GLU A 180 -19.18 -17.73 -1.74
C GLU A 180 -19.55 -17.07 -0.41
N ALA A 181 -20.01 -17.88 0.54
CA ALA A 181 -20.12 -17.48 1.95
C ALA A 181 -19.13 -18.32 2.76
N THR A 182 -18.22 -17.66 3.47
CA THR A 182 -17.11 -18.34 4.17
C THR A 182 -16.93 -17.82 5.59
N CYS A 183 -16.43 -18.65 6.50
CA CYS A 183 -16.16 -18.25 7.87
C CYS A 183 -14.80 -17.58 8.01
N LYS A 184 -14.78 -16.32 8.44
CA LYS A 184 -13.55 -15.53 8.63
C LYS A 184 -13.52 -14.88 10.01
N TRP A 185 -12.32 -14.69 10.53
CA TRP A 185 -12.11 -13.85 11.71
C TRP A 185 -12.34 -12.39 11.32
N ARG A 186 -13.06 -11.64 12.15
CA ARG A 186 -13.30 -10.19 11.98
C ARG A 186 -12.20 -9.38 12.67
N LYS A 187 -10.94 -9.78 12.50
CA LYS A 187 -9.78 -9.20 13.18
C LYS A 187 -8.79 -8.69 12.15
N THR A 188 -8.00 -7.70 12.55
CA THR A 188 -6.84 -7.22 11.81
C THR A 188 -5.92 -8.40 11.47
N ASN A 189 -5.53 -8.53 10.19
CA ASN A 189 -4.51 -9.49 9.77
C ASN A 189 -3.21 -8.74 9.42
N CYS A 190 -2.24 -8.77 10.34
CA CYS A 190 -0.94 -8.10 10.17
C CYS A 190 -0.04 -8.71 9.10
N ASN A 191 -0.40 -9.88 8.54
CA ASN A 191 0.28 -10.49 7.40
C ASN A 191 -0.47 -10.34 6.08
N GLY A 192 -1.67 -9.75 6.09
CA GLY A 192 -2.46 -9.52 4.89
C GLY A 192 -2.01 -8.28 4.13
N TYR A 193 -2.38 -8.19 2.85
CA TYR A 193 -2.21 -6.99 2.04
C TYR A 193 -2.76 -5.76 2.75
N GLY A 194 -2.03 -4.65 2.63
CA GLY A 194 -2.40 -3.39 3.25
C GLY A 194 -2.26 -3.36 4.76
N SER A 195 -1.51 -4.30 5.38
CA SER A 195 -1.27 -4.24 6.82
C SER A 195 -0.24 -3.18 7.18
N LEU A 196 -0.42 -2.59 8.36
CA LEU A 196 0.44 -1.64 9.05
C LEU A 196 0.37 -1.99 10.54
N CYS A 197 1.33 -2.78 11.03
CA CYS A 197 1.38 -3.30 12.40
C CYS A 197 2.81 -3.27 12.94
N TYR A 198 3.00 -3.57 14.23
CA TYR A 198 4.33 -3.63 14.85
C TYR A 198 5.09 -2.30 14.73
N ASP A 199 6.41 -2.32 14.44
CA ASP A 199 7.33 -1.18 14.59
C ASP A 199 7.80 -0.48 13.27
N PRO A 200 6.92 0.27 12.61
CA PRO A 200 5.82 -0.28 11.85
C PRO A 200 6.32 -1.08 10.63
N ARG A 201 5.86 -2.32 10.57
CA ARG A 201 5.93 -3.21 9.43
C ARG A 201 4.69 -3.05 8.56
N PHE A 202 4.92 -2.96 7.26
CA PHE A 202 3.92 -2.86 6.22
C PHE A 202 3.88 -4.13 5.36
N VAL A 203 2.72 -4.43 4.79
CA VAL A 203 2.58 -5.35 3.66
C VAL A 203 1.92 -4.59 2.50
N GLY A 204 2.66 -4.41 1.41
CA GLY A 204 2.24 -3.64 0.25
C GLY A 204 1.09 -4.27 -0.54
N GLY A 205 0.53 -3.50 -1.46
CA GLY A 205 -0.43 -3.98 -2.47
C GLY A 205 0.18 -5.01 -3.42
N ASP A 206 1.50 -5.00 -3.57
CA ASP A 206 2.31 -5.99 -4.28
C ASP A 206 2.59 -7.26 -3.44
N GLY A 207 2.08 -7.32 -2.21
CA GLY A 207 2.25 -8.45 -1.29
C GLY A 207 3.61 -8.50 -0.60
N ARG A 208 4.50 -7.53 -0.85
CA ARG A 208 5.83 -7.49 -0.24
C ARG A 208 5.77 -6.83 1.13
N MET A 209 6.42 -7.48 2.09
CA MET A 209 6.64 -6.93 3.41
C MET A 209 7.79 -5.92 3.38
N PHE A 210 7.64 -4.81 4.10
CA PHE A 210 8.72 -3.84 4.32
C PHE A 210 8.54 -3.06 5.63
N TYR A 211 9.61 -2.45 6.10
CA TYR A 211 9.59 -1.54 7.25
C TYR A 211 9.68 -0.09 6.77
N PHE A 212 8.94 0.80 7.43
CA PHE A 212 9.11 2.24 7.28
C PHE A 212 9.16 2.82 8.68
N HIS A 213 10.34 3.24 9.11
CA HIS A 213 10.52 3.69 10.49
C HIS A 213 9.88 5.07 10.69
N GLY A 214 10.08 6.01 9.76
CA GLY A 214 9.71 7.40 10.03
C GLY A 214 10.43 7.96 11.27
N SER A 215 10.04 9.16 11.68
CA SER A 215 10.57 9.80 12.89
C SER A 215 9.55 9.75 14.02
N LYS A 216 10.01 9.58 15.27
CA LYS A 216 9.17 9.77 16.45
C LYS A 216 8.55 11.17 16.44
N GLY A 217 7.25 11.26 16.69
CA GLY A 217 6.46 12.50 16.66
C GLY A 217 6.15 13.00 15.24
N GLY A 218 6.60 12.28 14.21
CA GLY A 218 6.37 12.63 12.82
C GLY A 218 4.96 12.28 12.34
N ASN A 219 4.54 12.94 11.27
CA ASN A 219 3.31 12.62 10.55
C ASN A 219 3.66 12.25 9.11
N PHE A 220 3.04 11.18 8.59
CA PHE A 220 3.36 10.66 7.28
C PHE A 220 2.09 10.26 6.51
N ALA A 221 2.05 10.60 5.23
CA ALA A 221 1.03 10.16 4.30
C ALA A 221 1.21 8.67 3.98
N ILE A 222 0.33 7.84 4.53
CA ILE A 222 0.27 6.40 4.27
C ILE A 222 -0.32 6.13 2.90
N VAL A 223 -1.39 6.87 2.57
CA VAL A 223 -2.04 6.88 1.25
C VAL A 223 -2.37 8.31 0.88
N SER A 224 -2.12 8.69 -0.38
CA SER A 224 -2.66 9.90 -0.97
C SER A 224 -3.08 9.64 -2.40
N ASP A 225 -4.37 9.81 -2.66
CA ASP A 225 -5.00 9.70 -3.96
C ASP A 225 -5.99 10.87 -4.16
N ASN A 226 -6.68 10.93 -5.28
CA ASN A 226 -7.61 12.03 -5.59
C ASN A 226 -8.80 12.09 -4.62
N ASN A 227 -9.33 10.93 -4.19
CA ASN A 227 -10.54 10.83 -3.37
C ASN A 227 -10.30 10.38 -1.93
N LEU A 228 -9.07 9.95 -1.61
CA LEU A 228 -8.72 9.36 -0.32
C LEU A 228 -7.31 9.80 0.08
N HIS A 229 -7.17 10.26 1.32
CA HIS A 229 -5.89 10.53 1.93
C HIS A 229 -5.87 9.99 3.35
N ILE A 230 -4.79 9.33 3.74
CA ILE A 230 -4.64 8.76 5.08
C ILE A 230 -3.29 9.15 5.61
N ASN A 231 -3.29 9.93 6.69
CA ASN A 231 -2.10 10.23 7.46
C ASN A 231 -2.01 9.33 8.70
N ALA A 232 -0.78 9.06 9.12
CA ALA A 232 -0.47 8.43 10.38
C ALA A 232 0.43 9.33 11.24
N HIS A 233 0.14 9.40 12.54
CA HIS A 233 1.02 10.00 13.54
C HIS A 233 1.84 8.91 14.23
N PHE A 234 3.15 9.10 14.27
CA PHE A 234 4.09 8.11 14.80
C PHE A 234 4.53 8.52 16.21
N ILE A 235 4.38 7.61 17.17
CA ILE A 235 5.03 7.68 18.49
C ILE A 235 6.30 6.83 18.47
N GLY A 236 7.14 6.94 19.51
CA GLY A 236 8.40 6.22 19.50
C GLY A 236 9.34 6.47 20.68
N THR A 237 10.46 5.77 20.68
CA THR A 237 11.60 5.98 21.58
C THR A 237 12.91 5.97 20.80
N ARG A 238 13.95 6.58 21.36
CA ARG A 238 15.32 6.47 20.86
C ARG A 238 16.27 6.23 22.02
N PRO A 239 16.53 4.95 22.37
CA PRO A 239 17.60 4.60 23.29
C PRO A 239 18.94 5.25 22.92
N VAL A 240 19.72 5.61 23.94
CA VAL A 240 21.06 6.20 23.76
C VAL A 240 21.92 5.29 22.88
N GLY A 241 22.62 5.87 21.91
CA GLY A 241 23.48 5.14 20.98
C GLY A 241 22.78 4.60 19.73
N ARG A 242 21.44 4.69 19.62
CA ARG A 242 20.73 4.37 18.37
C ARG A 242 20.71 5.57 17.42
N THR A 243 20.89 5.28 16.14
CA THR A 243 20.81 6.27 15.05
C THR A 243 19.40 6.46 14.50
N ARG A 244 18.45 5.60 14.89
CA ARG A 244 17.07 5.59 14.41
C ARG A 244 16.10 5.40 15.57
N ASP A 245 14.90 5.95 15.39
CA ASP A 245 13.77 5.76 16.31
C ASP A 245 13.22 4.34 16.18
N PHE A 246 12.77 3.78 17.30
CA PHE A 246 11.67 2.82 17.28
C PHE A 246 10.37 3.58 17.23
N THR A 247 9.44 3.15 16.38
CA THR A 247 8.21 3.89 16.13
C THR A 247 7.00 2.98 15.99
N TRP A 248 5.85 3.51 16.35
CA TRP A 248 4.54 2.85 16.22
C TRP A 248 3.49 3.87 15.83
N VAL A 249 2.37 3.42 15.28
CA VAL A 249 1.28 4.30 14.84
C VAL A 249 0.36 4.60 16.02
N GLN A 250 0.29 5.85 16.46
CA GLN A 250 -0.64 6.25 17.51
C GLN A 250 -1.99 6.69 16.96
N ALA A 251 -2.00 7.40 15.83
CA ALA A 251 -3.24 7.93 15.26
C ALA A 251 -3.26 7.81 13.75
N LEU A 252 -4.47 7.66 13.21
CA LEU A 252 -4.77 7.70 11.79
C LEU A 252 -5.81 8.77 11.52
N ASN A 253 -5.64 9.53 10.44
CA ASN A 253 -6.63 10.47 9.96
C ASN A 253 -6.96 10.17 8.50
N VAL A 254 -8.18 9.68 8.29
CA VAL A 254 -8.76 9.40 6.97
C VAL A 254 -9.49 10.65 6.49
N MET A 255 -9.00 11.23 5.41
CA MET A 255 -9.56 12.40 4.75
C MET A 255 -10.15 11.98 3.40
N PHE A 256 -11.38 12.41 3.16
CA PHE A 256 -12.13 12.17 1.93
C PHE A 256 -13.14 13.29 1.76
N GLU A 257 -13.40 13.71 0.52
CA GLU A 257 -14.26 14.89 0.25
C GLU A 257 -13.77 16.10 1.09
N SER A 258 -14.64 16.66 1.95
CA SER A 258 -14.29 17.68 2.95
C SER A 258 -14.19 17.13 4.38
N HIS A 259 -14.31 15.82 4.56
CA HIS A 259 -14.47 15.17 5.85
C HIS A 259 -13.17 14.57 6.39
N LYS A 260 -13.15 14.42 7.72
CA LYS A 260 -12.02 13.84 8.47
C LYS A 260 -12.55 12.82 9.46
N LEU A 261 -11.95 11.64 9.47
CA LEU A 261 -12.21 10.60 10.44
C LEU A 261 -10.89 10.22 11.12
N VAL A 262 -10.80 10.51 12.41
CA VAL A 262 -9.59 10.30 13.22
C VAL A 262 -9.82 9.13 14.17
N ILE A 263 -8.87 8.19 14.18
CA ILE A 263 -8.79 7.10 15.15
C ILE A 263 -7.46 7.23 15.87
N THR A 264 -7.48 7.27 17.19
CA THR A 264 -6.29 7.47 18.03
C THR A 264 -6.23 6.39 19.11
N ALA A 265 -5.08 5.76 19.29
CA ALA A 265 -4.76 5.00 20.49
C ALA A 265 -4.45 5.99 21.63
N ASN A 266 -5.22 5.90 22.71
CA ASN A 266 -5.07 6.74 23.89
C ASN A 266 -3.77 6.36 24.60
N LYS A 267 -3.03 7.36 25.11
CA LYS A 267 -1.91 7.08 26.01
C LYS A 267 -2.46 6.43 27.28
N VAL A 268 -1.88 5.30 27.66
CA VAL A 268 -2.26 4.55 28.87
C VAL A 268 -1.02 4.23 29.69
N THR A 269 -1.08 4.46 30.99
CA THR A 269 0.05 4.20 31.90
C THR A 269 0.30 2.72 32.08
N GLN A 270 -0.77 1.95 32.26
CA GLN A 270 -0.75 0.49 32.32
C GLN A 270 -1.85 -0.03 31.41
N TRP A 271 -1.57 -1.13 30.73
CA TRP A 271 -2.56 -1.76 29.88
C TRP A 271 -3.59 -2.51 30.72
N ASP A 272 -4.87 -2.24 30.47
CA ASP A 272 -5.99 -2.98 31.00
C ASP A 272 -6.81 -3.54 29.82
N GLU A 273 -6.93 -4.88 29.77
CA GLU A 273 -7.67 -5.55 28.69
C GLU A 273 -9.18 -5.28 28.74
N ASN A 274 -9.70 -4.79 29.87
CA ASN A 274 -11.13 -4.58 30.10
C ASN A 274 -11.62 -3.18 29.75
N THR A 275 -10.73 -2.28 29.35
CA THR A 275 -11.05 -0.89 28.98
C THR A 275 -10.59 -0.58 27.57
N ASP A 276 -11.35 0.26 26.87
CA ASP A 276 -10.94 0.71 25.54
C ASP A 276 -9.90 1.82 25.64
N ALA A 277 -8.81 1.64 24.90
CA ALA A 277 -7.70 2.55 24.79
C ALA A 277 -7.71 3.25 23.41
N PHE A 278 -8.88 3.56 22.85
CA PHE A 278 -8.98 4.37 21.63
C PHE A 278 -10.02 5.49 21.72
N THR A 279 -9.84 6.48 20.85
CA THR A 279 -10.79 7.56 20.60
C THR A 279 -11.08 7.65 19.11
N ILE A 280 -12.34 7.88 18.73
CA ILE A 280 -12.77 8.09 17.34
C ILE A 280 -13.46 9.44 17.23
N ARG A 281 -13.08 10.24 16.23
CA ARG A 281 -13.73 11.53 15.92
C ARG A 281 -14.07 11.65 14.44
N TYR A 282 -15.29 12.08 14.14
CA TYR A 282 -15.72 12.43 12.78
C TYR A 282 -16.00 13.93 12.70
N ASN A 283 -15.30 14.65 11.82
CA ASN A 283 -15.36 16.12 11.71
C ASN A 283 -15.32 16.82 13.08
N ASP A 284 -14.31 16.45 13.87
CA ASP A 284 -14.10 16.96 15.22
C ASP A 284 -15.14 16.59 16.29
N GLN A 285 -16.19 15.86 15.94
CA GLN A 285 -17.16 15.32 16.88
C GLN A 285 -16.73 13.95 17.40
N LEU A 286 -16.76 13.79 18.72
CA LEU A 286 -16.47 12.52 19.38
C LEU A 286 -17.55 11.49 19.06
N ILE A 287 -17.13 10.28 18.70
CA ILE A 287 -18.02 9.14 18.50
C ILE A 287 -17.94 8.25 19.74
N THR A 288 -19.10 8.01 20.36
CA THR A 288 -19.24 7.03 21.43
C THR A 288 -19.80 5.75 20.84
N LEU A 289 -19.03 4.66 20.93
CA LEU A 289 -19.50 3.31 20.64
C LEU A 289 -19.87 2.65 21.96
N PRO A 290 -21.15 2.32 22.20
CA PRO A 290 -21.54 1.50 23.32
C PRO A 290 -20.70 0.22 23.41
N GLU A 291 -20.51 -0.27 24.63
CA GLU A 291 -19.83 -1.55 24.92
C GLU A 291 -20.75 -2.75 24.64
N ASP A 292 -21.43 -2.70 23.49
CA ASP A 292 -22.25 -3.77 22.93
C ASP A 292 -21.48 -4.38 21.76
N GLU A 293 -21.40 -5.70 21.69
CA GLU A 293 -20.70 -6.42 20.62
C GLU A 293 -21.35 -6.23 19.23
N GLN A 294 -22.58 -5.71 19.18
CA GLN A 294 -23.27 -5.28 17.95
C GLN A 294 -23.24 -3.77 17.73
N SER A 295 -22.55 -3.02 18.61
CA SER A 295 -22.44 -1.57 18.55
C SER A 295 -21.89 -1.12 17.21
N GLU A 296 -22.69 -0.29 16.55
CA GLU A 296 -22.41 0.27 15.26
C GLU A 296 -22.81 1.74 15.28
N TRP A 297 -21.94 2.56 14.72
CA TRP A 297 -22.20 3.96 14.43
C TRP A 297 -22.21 4.17 12.92
N ARG A 298 -23.19 4.93 12.44
CA ARG A 298 -23.35 5.27 11.02
C ARG A 298 -23.45 6.77 10.83
N ALA A 299 -22.86 7.25 9.76
CA ALA A 299 -23.09 8.59 9.23
C ALA A 299 -23.11 8.56 7.70
N ASN A 300 -23.66 9.61 7.11
CA ASN A 300 -23.66 9.80 5.66
C ASN A 300 -23.02 11.17 5.35
N SER A 301 -22.04 11.20 4.45
CA SER A 301 -21.39 12.44 3.98
C SER A 301 -22.16 13.16 2.87
N GLY A 302 -23.34 12.67 2.51
CA GLY A 302 -24.08 13.03 1.31
C GLY A 302 -23.70 12.16 0.10
N GLN A 303 -22.43 11.76 -0.01
CA GLN A 303 -21.94 10.89 -1.08
C GLN A 303 -21.66 9.45 -0.63
N ARG A 304 -21.27 9.28 0.63
CA ARG A 304 -20.80 7.99 1.16
C ARG A 304 -21.39 7.70 2.51
N GLU A 305 -21.67 6.42 2.74
CA GLU A 305 -21.93 5.90 4.07
C GLU A 305 -20.62 5.63 4.79
N ILE A 306 -20.53 6.08 6.04
CA ILE A 306 -19.49 5.74 7.00
C ILE A 306 -20.11 4.78 8.01
N VAL A 307 -19.48 3.63 8.21
CA VAL A 307 -19.90 2.63 9.20
C VAL A 307 -18.71 2.32 10.10
N ILE A 308 -18.92 2.39 11.41
CA ILE A 308 -17.92 2.05 12.41
C ILE A 308 -18.55 1.02 13.33
N GLU A 309 -17.97 -0.17 13.40
CA GLU A 309 -18.52 -1.27 14.19
C GLU A 309 -17.45 -1.88 15.09
N ARG A 310 -17.87 -2.35 16.26
CA ARG A 310 -17.04 -3.20 17.10
C ARG A 310 -16.78 -4.53 16.41
N THR A 311 -15.56 -5.04 16.55
CA THR A 311 -15.19 -6.38 16.08
C THR A 311 -14.57 -7.25 17.15
N ASP A 312 -14.49 -6.75 18.38
CA ASP A 312 -14.20 -7.52 19.60
C ASP A 312 -14.83 -6.78 20.79
N GLU A 313 -14.85 -7.42 21.96
CA GLU A 313 -15.37 -6.84 23.21
C GLU A 313 -14.65 -5.54 23.55
N ARG A 314 -13.34 -5.44 23.25
CA ARG A 314 -12.48 -4.29 23.54
C ARG A 314 -11.46 -4.05 22.44
N ASN A 315 -11.08 -2.78 22.28
CA ASN A 315 -9.89 -2.35 21.55
C ASN A 315 -9.85 -2.74 20.07
N SER A 316 -10.97 -3.15 19.46
CA SER A 316 -11.02 -3.59 18.07
C SER A 316 -12.26 -3.04 17.36
N VAL A 317 -12.03 -2.33 16.27
CA VAL A 317 -13.08 -1.71 15.46
C VAL A 317 -12.83 -1.94 13.98
N ARG A 318 -13.91 -2.04 13.22
CA ARG A 318 -13.88 -1.94 11.76
C ARG A 318 -14.49 -0.61 11.35
N VAL A 319 -13.78 0.11 10.51
CA VAL A 319 -14.24 1.34 9.86
C VAL A 319 -14.43 1.05 8.39
N LEU A 320 -15.56 1.46 7.82
CA LEU A 320 -15.84 1.42 6.40
C LEU A 320 -16.26 2.81 5.94
N VAL A 321 -15.52 3.37 4.97
CA VAL A 321 -15.95 4.52 4.19
C VAL A 321 -16.32 4.01 2.80
N SER A 322 -17.62 4.01 2.51
CA SER A 322 -18.18 3.32 1.35
C SER A 322 -17.49 3.74 0.04
N GLY A 323 -17.05 2.74 -0.72
CA GLY A 323 -16.36 2.93 -1.99
C GLY A 323 -14.94 3.51 -1.89
N LEU A 324 -14.36 3.70 -0.70
CA LEU A 324 -12.97 4.16 -0.54
C LEU A 324 -12.09 3.14 0.18
N VAL A 325 -12.41 2.83 1.43
CA VAL A 325 -11.54 2.03 2.29
C VAL A 325 -12.32 1.33 3.39
N GLN A 326 -11.93 0.10 3.67
CA GLN A 326 -12.22 -0.58 4.93
C GLN A 326 -10.93 -0.67 5.74
N MET A 327 -11.02 -0.41 7.05
CA MET A 327 -9.92 -0.51 8.00
C MET A 327 -10.34 -1.43 9.14
N ASP A 328 -9.60 -2.52 9.32
CA ASP A 328 -9.68 -3.35 10.52
C ASP A 328 -8.57 -2.90 11.48
N ILE A 329 -8.96 -2.36 12.64
CA ILE A 329 -8.04 -1.70 13.58
C ILE A 329 -8.10 -2.43 14.92
N LYS A 330 -6.92 -2.65 15.51
CA LYS A 330 -6.76 -3.15 16.87
C LYS A 330 -5.78 -2.28 17.64
N VAL A 331 -6.10 -1.93 18.88
CA VAL A 331 -5.15 -1.29 19.80
C VAL A 331 -4.36 -2.36 20.53
N ARG A 332 -3.04 -2.18 20.60
CA ARG A 332 -2.13 -3.06 21.35
C ARG A 332 -1.17 -2.24 22.20
N PRO A 333 -0.86 -2.69 23.43
CA PRO A 333 0.27 -2.15 24.19
C PRO A 333 1.56 -2.79 23.70
N ILE A 334 2.68 -2.25 24.17
CA ILE A 334 3.96 -2.95 24.19
C ILE A 334 4.10 -3.61 25.57
N GLY A 335 4.29 -4.93 25.58
CA GLY A 335 4.45 -5.68 26.83
C GLY A 335 5.84 -5.53 27.45
N LYS A 336 5.98 -5.74 28.77
CA LYS A 336 7.28 -5.69 29.46
C LYS A 336 8.32 -6.65 28.86
N GLU A 337 7.88 -7.85 28.47
CA GLU A 337 8.77 -8.84 27.88
C GLU A 337 9.21 -8.43 26.47
N GLU A 338 8.30 -7.85 25.69
CA GLU A 338 8.62 -7.32 24.36
C GLU A 338 9.62 -6.15 24.48
N ASP A 339 9.36 -5.19 25.36
CA ASP A 339 10.27 -4.09 25.66
C ASP A 339 11.65 -4.59 26.11
N ARG A 340 11.71 -5.61 26.96
CA ARG A 340 12.96 -6.21 27.43
C ARG A 340 13.74 -6.89 26.30
N VAL A 341 13.07 -7.68 25.46
CA VAL A 341 13.71 -8.45 24.38
C VAL A 341 14.21 -7.51 23.26
N HIS A 342 13.45 -6.47 22.94
CA HIS A 342 13.82 -5.52 21.89
C HIS A 342 14.61 -4.30 22.40
N ASN A 343 14.73 -4.14 23.73
CA ASN A 343 15.38 -3.02 24.39
C ASN A 343 14.83 -1.67 23.90
N TYR A 344 13.51 -1.51 23.87
CA TYR A 344 12.87 -0.25 23.45
C TYR A 344 13.04 0.86 24.49
N GLN A 345 13.25 0.49 25.76
CA GLN A 345 13.45 1.38 26.90
C GLN A 345 12.25 2.32 27.09
N LEU A 346 11.07 1.72 27.16
CA LEU A 346 9.85 2.47 27.38
C LEU A 346 9.86 3.15 28.76
N PRO A 347 9.26 4.35 28.88
CA PRO A 347 9.11 5.00 30.18
C PRO A 347 8.13 4.21 31.05
N GLN A 348 8.31 4.26 32.38
CA GLN A 348 7.52 3.46 33.32
C GLN A 348 6.02 3.80 33.32
N ASP A 349 5.65 5.01 32.88
CA ASP A 349 4.29 5.56 32.90
C ASP A 349 3.58 5.54 31.54
N ASP A 350 4.05 4.72 30.59
CA ASP A 350 3.46 4.62 29.26
C ASP A 350 3.59 3.20 28.68
N ALA A 351 2.46 2.55 28.42
CA ALA A 351 2.43 1.23 27.78
C ALA A 351 2.56 1.30 26.25
N PHE A 352 2.69 2.50 25.67
CA PHE A 352 2.85 2.73 24.23
C PHE A 352 1.72 2.04 23.42
N ALA A 353 0.48 2.26 23.85
CA ALA A 353 -0.69 1.81 23.10
C ALA A 353 -0.65 2.38 21.67
N HIS A 354 -0.77 1.49 20.69
CA HIS A 354 -0.66 1.82 19.27
C HIS A 354 -1.65 1.02 18.43
N LEU A 355 -1.85 1.48 17.18
CA LEU A 355 -2.80 0.94 16.23
C LEU A 355 -2.12 -0.08 15.32
N GLU A 356 -2.60 -1.32 15.37
CA GLU A 356 -2.39 -2.32 14.33
C GLU A 356 -3.56 -2.26 13.34
N THR A 357 -3.27 -1.95 12.09
CA THR A 357 -4.31 -1.69 11.08
C THR A 357 -4.12 -2.55 9.85
N GLN A 358 -5.22 -3.04 9.29
CA GLN A 358 -5.25 -3.62 7.96
C GLN A 358 -6.19 -2.81 7.08
N PHE A 359 -5.65 -2.24 6.01
CA PHE A 359 -6.39 -1.51 5.01
C PHE A 359 -6.85 -2.44 3.88
N LYS A 360 -8.12 -2.33 3.48
CA LYS A 360 -8.62 -2.82 2.21
C LYS A 360 -9.14 -1.63 1.41
N PHE A 361 -8.38 -1.21 0.42
CA PHE A 361 -8.77 -0.11 -0.46
C PHE A 361 -9.72 -0.61 -1.55
N LEU A 362 -10.72 0.22 -1.88
CA LEU A 362 -11.84 -0.17 -2.75
C LEU A 362 -11.81 0.51 -4.12
N ASP A 363 -11.20 1.70 -4.23
CA ASP A 363 -11.17 2.52 -5.46
C ASP A 363 -9.92 3.42 -5.48
N LEU A 364 -8.72 2.81 -5.54
CA LEU A 364 -7.46 3.56 -5.75
C LEU A 364 -7.21 3.78 -7.24
N SER A 365 -6.75 4.98 -7.60
CA SER A 365 -6.25 5.29 -8.92
C SER A 365 -4.86 4.68 -9.14
N GLU A 366 -4.49 4.53 -10.41
CA GLU A 366 -3.15 4.05 -10.79
C GLU A 366 -2.01 5.03 -10.42
N LEU A 367 -2.36 6.25 -10.01
CA LEU A 367 -1.41 7.29 -9.62
C LEU A 367 -1.36 7.49 -8.10
N VAL A 368 -1.94 6.57 -7.33
CA VAL A 368 -1.92 6.61 -5.86
C VAL A 368 -0.49 6.73 -5.33
N GLU A 369 -0.31 7.62 -4.37
CA GLU A 369 0.94 7.91 -3.67
C GLU A 369 0.81 7.58 -2.17
N GLY A 370 1.89 7.78 -1.42
CA GLY A 370 1.99 7.49 0.01
C GLY A 370 2.92 6.30 0.30
N VAL A 371 3.33 6.16 1.55
CA VAL A 371 4.25 5.09 2.00
C VAL A 371 3.73 3.72 1.58
N LEU A 372 2.46 3.44 1.84
CA LEU A 372 1.77 2.20 1.46
C LEU A 372 1.11 2.35 0.09
N GLY A 373 0.45 3.48 -0.18
CA GLY A 373 -0.36 3.69 -1.38
C GLY A 373 0.40 3.43 -2.68
N LYS A 374 1.65 3.92 -2.79
CA LYS A 374 2.48 3.72 -4.00
C LYS A 374 2.66 2.25 -4.40
N THR A 375 2.55 1.32 -3.45
CA THR A 375 2.71 -0.13 -3.68
C THR A 375 1.52 -0.78 -4.38
N TYR A 376 0.41 -0.05 -4.51
CA TYR A 376 -0.78 -0.48 -5.25
C TYR A 376 -0.77 -0.07 -6.73
N ARG A 377 0.22 0.74 -7.15
CA ARG A 377 0.29 1.14 -8.56
C ARG A 377 0.69 -0.04 -9.45
N PRO A 378 0.10 -0.19 -10.64
CA PRO A 378 0.42 -1.30 -11.55
C PRO A 378 1.88 -1.35 -12.01
N ASP A 379 2.55 -0.20 -12.09
CA ASP A 379 3.94 -0.05 -12.52
C ASP A 379 4.93 0.06 -11.36
N TYR A 380 4.46 -0.11 -10.12
CA TYR A 380 5.33 -0.02 -8.95
C TYR A 380 6.34 -1.15 -8.92
N VAL A 381 7.62 -0.78 -8.81
CA VAL A 381 8.71 -1.70 -8.54
C VAL A 381 9.26 -1.40 -7.15
N SER A 382 9.08 -2.34 -6.23
CA SER A 382 9.58 -2.19 -4.86
C SER A 382 11.10 -2.05 -4.83
N THR A 383 11.57 -1.04 -4.11
CA THR A 383 12.99 -0.83 -3.81
C THR A 383 13.44 -1.54 -2.53
N ALA A 384 12.50 -2.16 -1.81
CA ALA A 384 12.82 -2.88 -0.58
C ALA A 384 13.68 -4.11 -0.92
N LYS A 385 14.79 -4.30 -0.19
CA LYS A 385 15.72 -5.41 -0.45
C LYS A 385 15.04 -6.75 -0.24
N THR A 386 15.18 -7.68 -1.18
CA THR A 386 14.73 -9.06 -1.00
C THR A 386 15.77 -9.89 -0.24
N GLY A 387 15.31 -10.87 0.55
CA GLY A 387 16.18 -11.83 1.25
C GLY A 387 16.85 -11.29 2.52
N VAL A 388 16.47 -10.11 3.01
CA VAL A 388 16.92 -9.59 4.30
C VAL A 388 15.79 -9.63 5.33
N PRO A 389 16.08 -9.84 6.63
CA PRO A 389 15.05 -9.97 7.66
C PRO A 389 14.16 -8.73 7.84
N MET A 390 14.75 -7.53 7.71
CA MET A 390 14.05 -6.25 7.87
C MET A 390 14.29 -5.35 6.66
N PRO A 391 13.53 -5.55 5.56
CA PRO A 391 13.71 -4.76 4.36
C PRO A 391 13.08 -3.38 4.54
N VAL A 392 13.92 -2.35 4.71
CA VAL A 392 13.45 -0.97 4.92
C VAL A 392 13.13 -0.30 3.59
N MET A 393 11.97 0.32 3.52
CA MET A 393 11.54 1.18 2.43
C MET A 393 11.62 2.63 2.91
N GLY A 394 12.50 3.43 2.30
CA GLY A 394 12.55 4.86 2.58
C GLY A 394 11.38 5.63 1.96
N GLY A 395 11.41 6.95 2.11
CA GLY A 395 10.43 7.88 1.54
C GLY A 395 9.91 8.90 2.54
N GLU A 396 10.58 9.02 3.69
CA GLU A 396 10.29 9.99 4.74
C GLU A 396 10.22 11.41 4.15
N ASP A 397 11.21 11.82 3.36
CA ASP A 397 11.27 13.13 2.71
C ASP A 397 10.14 13.38 1.68
N LYS A 398 9.53 12.30 1.17
CA LYS A 398 8.48 12.37 0.15
C LYS A 398 7.09 12.46 0.77
N TYR A 399 6.89 11.80 1.90
CA TYR A 399 5.57 11.57 2.49
C TYR A 399 5.39 12.18 3.87
N GLN A 400 6.40 12.85 4.43
CA GLN A 400 6.22 13.63 5.66
C GLN A 400 5.19 14.74 5.43
N THR A 401 4.22 14.83 6.34
CA THR A 401 3.23 15.89 6.38
C THR A 401 3.51 16.82 7.57
N PRO A 402 3.17 18.12 7.47
CA PRO A 402 3.33 19.07 8.59
C PRO A 402 2.55 18.69 9.84
N SER A 403 1.40 18.02 9.69
CA SER A 403 0.55 17.58 10.79
C SER A 403 -0.33 16.41 10.38
N LEU A 404 -0.92 15.72 11.36
CA LEU A 404 -1.89 14.65 11.12
C LEU A 404 -3.07 15.12 10.24
N PHE A 405 -3.42 16.40 10.28
CA PHE A 405 -4.53 17.01 9.55
C PHE A 405 -4.15 17.64 8.20
N SER A 406 -2.86 17.66 7.86
CA SER A 406 -2.39 18.26 6.62
C SER A 406 -2.45 17.25 5.46
N PRO A 407 -3.20 17.54 4.37
CA PRO A 407 -3.21 16.68 3.19
C PRO A 407 -1.95 16.86 2.30
N THR A 408 -1.02 17.75 2.69
CA THR A 408 0.09 18.16 1.85
C THR A 408 1.40 17.46 2.24
N CYS A 409 2.06 16.89 1.25
CA CYS A 409 3.44 16.42 1.28
C CYS A 409 4.03 16.53 -0.14
N ARG A 410 5.32 16.25 -0.31
CA ARG A 410 6.03 16.44 -1.58
C ARG A 410 5.40 15.69 -2.77
N LEU A 411 4.88 14.49 -2.53
CA LEU A 411 4.22 13.67 -3.56
C LEU A 411 2.71 13.48 -3.32
N CYS A 412 2.14 14.16 -2.33
CA CYS A 412 0.71 14.04 -2.04
C CYS A 412 -0.11 14.68 -3.14
N ARG A 413 -1.26 14.08 -3.43
CA ARG A 413 -2.11 14.43 -4.57
C ARG A 413 -3.52 14.85 -4.16
N PHE A 414 -3.93 14.49 -2.95
CA PHE A 414 -5.28 14.74 -2.46
C PHE A 414 -5.55 16.22 -2.36
N LYS A 415 -6.75 16.62 -2.77
CA LYS A 415 -7.27 17.96 -2.59
C LYS A 415 -8.64 17.84 -1.94
N PRO A 416 -8.83 18.39 -0.71
CA PRO A 416 -10.14 18.44 -0.10
C PRO A 416 -11.14 19.13 -1.04
N GLN A 417 -12.36 18.61 -1.10
CA GLN A 417 -13.44 19.33 -1.76
C GLN A 417 -13.81 20.56 -0.92
N GLU A 418 -14.09 21.67 -1.58
CA GLU A 418 -14.62 22.85 -0.88
C GLU A 418 -15.99 22.49 -0.29
N GLN A 419 -16.19 22.78 0.99
CA GLN A 419 -17.53 22.70 1.56
C GLN A 419 -18.38 23.76 0.84
N PRO A 420 -19.56 23.41 0.30
CA PRO A 420 -20.47 24.43 -0.18
C PRO A 420 -20.80 25.33 1.01
N LEU A 421 -20.46 26.61 0.90
CA LEU A 421 -20.93 27.65 1.81
C LEU A 421 -22.46 27.52 1.84
N SER A 422 -23.01 27.14 2.98
CA SER A 422 -24.44 27.32 3.21
C SER A 422 -24.70 28.82 3.07
N ALA A 423 -25.37 29.20 1.99
CA ALA A 423 -26.00 30.49 1.90
C ALA A 423 -27.13 30.47 2.94
N ASP A 424 -26.83 30.91 4.14
CA ASP A 424 -27.85 31.27 5.12
C ASP A 424 -28.65 32.43 4.50
N ILE A 425 -29.89 32.15 4.12
CA ILE A 425 -30.91 33.14 3.72
C ILE A 425 -31.77 33.45 4.94
#